data_AF-A0A956Y7Q0-F1
#
_entry.id   AF-A0A956Y7Q0-F1
#
_cell.length_a   1.000
_cell.length_b   1.000
_cell.length_c   1.000
_cell.angle_alpha   90.00
_cell.angle_beta   90.00
_cell.angle_gamma   90.00
#
_symmetry.space_group_name_H-M   'P 1'
#
loop_
_entity.id
_entity.type
_entity.pdbx_description
1 polymer ?
#
loop_
_entity_poly.entity_id
_entity_poly.type
_entity_poly.pdbx_seq_one_letter_code
_entity_poly.pdbx_strand_id
1 'polypeptide(L)'
;MQKLTHALIKQTPVIVVLACLIMLVGSANADHYVDFEGYPDRTPVSDLHYPGISFSGLYIVLTQLTHLHDGAFIAPAAGGDALTIEFDEPQAAFSIDVEGTGPFVQAYLNGQLVREKLYPIGPYNDNPVGMSNLIFDKLVISEPRLDGSYALDDLRTVSAPSVPSGDPKPPDNRLNWHYGDATIAILYPGGNAVDVYDYATGSYIFNFITADDVPDMPPDQSTIIRQQGNIMVSILTTGEIQFNLGPDAEGKSYVFIMGDIYGSNRYGFKYDPSE
;
A
#
# COMPACT_ATOMS: atom_id res chain seq x y z
N MET A 1 -72.33 -34.19 20.31
CA MET A 1 -71.43 -33.50 19.37
C MET A 1 -70.67 -32.41 20.12
N GLN A 2 -69.46 -32.71 20.61
CA GLN A 2 -68.59 -31.78 21.32
C GLN A 2 -67.68 -31.06 20.33
N LYS A 3 -67.73 -29.72 20.29
CA LYS A 3 -66.80 -28.89 19.51
C LYS A 3 -65.48 -28.77 20.28
N LEU A 4 -64.41 -29.35 19.74
CA LEU A 4 -63.04 -29.07 20.18
C LEU A 4 -62.57 -27.74 19.59
N THR A 5 -62.38 -26.74 20.44
CA THR A 5 -61.71 -25.48 20.14
C THR A 5 -60.20 -25.69 20.25
N HIS A 6 -59.49 -25.66 19.12
CA HIS A 6 -58.02 -25.64 19.10
C HIS A 6 -57.53 -24.23 19.44
N ALA A 7 -56.81 -24.11 20.56
CA ALA A 7 -56.10 -22.89 20.93
C ALA A 7 -54.82 -22.75 20.11
N LEU A 8 -54.71 -21.66 19.36
CA LEU A 8 -53.54 -21.30 18.57
C LEU A 8 -52.46 -20.74 19.51
N ILE A 9 -51.43 -21.53 19.80
CA ILE A 9 -50.26 -21.09 20.57
C ILE A 9 -49.38 -20.26 19.64
N LYS A 10 -49.38 -18.93 19.80
CA LYS A 10 -48.43 -18.03 19.16
C LYS A 10 -47.04 -18.26 19.76
N GLN A 11 -46.14 -18.89 19.01
CA GLN A 11 -44.72 -18.94 19.35
C GLN A 11 -44.08 -17.60 18.98
N THR A 12 -43.62 -16.86 19.99
CA THR A 12 -42.80 -15.65 19.81
C THR A 12 -41.39 -16.09 19.44
N PRO A 13 -40.78 -15.59 18.34
CA PRO A 13 -39.41 -15.94 18.01
C PRO A 13 -38.46 -15.33 19.06
N VAL A 14 -37.73 -16.20 19.76
CA VAL A 14 -36.62 -15.80 20.62
C VAL A 14 -35.45 -15.48 19.70
N ILE A 15 -35.21 -14.19 19.45
CA ILE A 15 -34.01 -13.71 18.76
C ILE A 15 -32.85 -13.87 19.75
N VAL A 16 -32.05 -14.90 19.54
CA VAL A 16 -30.75 -15.08 20.23
C VAL A 16 -29.78 -14.13 19.55
N VAL A 17 -29.57 -12.94 20.13
CA VAL A 17 -28.48 -12.05 19.74
C VAL A 17 -27.19 -12.66 20.26
N LEU A 18 -26.51 -13.42 19.39
CA LEU A 18 -25.16 -13.89 19.65
C LEU A 18 -24.22 -12.68 19.54
N ALA A 19 -23.90 -12.08 20.68
CA ALA A 19 -22.87 -11.07 20.76
C ALA A 19 -21.52 -11.74 20.48
N CYS A 20 -21.08 -11.71 19.22
CA CYS A 20 -19.69 -11.99 18.86
C CYS A 20 -18.82 -10.97 19.59
N LEU A 21 -18.16 -11.44 20.65
CA LEU A 21 -17.06 -10.75 21.30
C LEU A 21 -15.91 -10.69 20.28
N ILE A 22 -15.93 -9.68 19.40
CA ILE A 22 -14.80 -9.35 18.55
C ILE A 22 -13.72 -8.84 19.51
N MET A 23 -12.81 -9.72 19.91
CA MET A 23 -11.56 -9.29 20.48
C MET A 23 -10.83 -8.51 19.38
N LEU A 24 -10.92 -7.18 19.41
CA LEU A 24 -9.98 -6.32 18.70
C LEU A 24 -8.60 -6.58 19.30
N VAL A 25 -7.90 -7.55 18.74
CA VAL A 25 -6.45 -7.64 18.88
C VAL A 25 -5.94 -6.47 18.05
N GLY A 26 -5.74 -5.31 18.70
CA GLY A 26 -5.04 -4.21 18.07
C GLY A 26 -3.63 -4.68 17.77
N SER A 27 -3.35 -5.00 16.51
CA SER A 27 -1.98 -5.16 16.05
C SER A 27 -1.28 -3.83 16.27
N ALA A 28 -0.42 -3.76 17.29
CA ALA A 28 0.49 -2.64 17.41
C ALA A 28 1.40 -2.69 16.18
N ASN A 29 1.41 -1.61 15.38
CA ASN A 29 2.39 -1.46 14.31
C ASN A 29 3.78 -1.53 14.96
N ALA A 30 4.61 -2.46 14.51
CA ALA A 30 5.98 -2.54 14.97
C ALA A 30 6.77 -1.41 14.28
N ASP A 31 7.29 -0.49 15.09
CA ASP A 31 8.29 0.48 14.65
C ASP A 31 9.64 -0.24 14.61
N HIS A 32 10.27 -0.27 13.44
CA HIS A 32 11.63 -0.75 13.28
C HIS A 32 12.57 0.45 13.28
N TYR A 33 13.66 0.33 14.03
CA TYR A 33 14.76 1.26 14.02
C TYR A 33 16.05 0.49 13.73
N VAL A 34 16.79 1.00 12.76
CA VAL A 34 18.04 0.45 12.26
C VAL A 34 19.10 1.52 12.47
N ASP A 35 20.01 1.28 13.40
CA ASP A 35 21.22 2.05 13.64
C ASP A 35 22.43 1.28 13.09
N PHE A 36 23.43 1.96 12.53
CA PHE A 36 24.55 1.27 11.89
C PHE A 36 25.83 1.19 12.75
N GLU A 37 25.80 1.78 13.95
CA GLU A 37 26.95 1.92 14.86
C GLU A 37 27.61 0.59 15.27
N GLY A 38 26.88 -0.52 15.16
CA GLY A 38 27.38 -1.85 15.52
C GLY A 38 28.34 -2.48 14.52
N TYR A 39 28.51 -1.91 13.33
CA TYR A 39 29.24 -2.53 12.23
C TYR A 39 30.61 -1.87 11.98
N PRO A 40 31.65 -2.64 11.61
CA PRO A 40 32.95 -2.07 11.25
C PRO A 40 32.90 -1.14 10.03
N ASP A 41 33.82 -0.17 9.98
CA ASP A 41 34.07 0.64 8.79
C ASP A 41 34.30 -0.26 7.55
N ARG A 42 33.75 0.16 6.41
CA ARG A 42 33.76 -0.53 5.11
C ARG A 42 33.02 -1.86 5.06
N THR A 43 32.15 -2.15 6.03
CA THR A 43 31.26 -3.32 5.94
C THR A 43 30.34 -3.18 4.71
N PRO A 44 30.32 -4.17 3.79
CA PRO A 44 29.38 -4.18 2.67
C PRO A 44 27.93 -4.16 3.15
N VAL A 45 27.04 -3.45 2.46
CA VAL A 45 25.62 -3.42 2.85
C VAL A 45 24.96 -4.81 2.81
N SER A 46 25.47 -5.73 1.98
CA SER A 46 25.00 -7.12 1.92
C SER A 46 25.26 -7.92 3.21
N ASP A 47 26.18 -7.43 4.05
CA ASP A 47 26.57 -8.09 5.30
C ASP A 47 25.83 -7.50 6.52
N LEU A 48 24.92 -6.55 6.28
CA LEU A 48 24.02 -6.02 7.30
C LEU A 48 22.90 -7.02 7.57
N HIS A 49 22.70 -7.34 8.84
CA HIS A 49 21.72 -8.31 9.30
C HIS A 49 20.76 -7.67 10.28
N TYR A 50 19.57 -7.33 9.80
CA TYR A 50 18.46 -6.88 10.62
C TYR A 50 17.26 -7.80 10.38
N PRO A 51 16.55 -8.25 11.44
CA PRO A 51 15.36 -9.08 11.26
C PRO A 51 14.32 -8.40 10.37
N GLY A 52 13.91 -9.06 9.30
CA GLY A 52 12.88 -8.56 8.38
C GLY A 52 13.33 -7.51 7.38
N ILE A 53 14.63 -7.16 7.34
CA ILE A 53 15.16 -6.11 6.47
C ILE A 53 16.45 -6.61 5.79
N SER A 54 16.48 -6.53 4.46
CA SER A 54 17.64 -6.90 3.65
C SER A 54 18.16 -5.69 2.88
N PHE A 55 19.48 -5.54 2.82
CA PHE A 55 20.15 -4.45 2.11
C PHE A 55 20.96 -5.02 0.95
N SER A 56 20.93 -4.35 -0.19
CA SER A 56 21.77 -4.69 -1.35
C SER A 56 22.17 -3.44 -2.13
N GLY A 57 23.32 -3.50 -2.78
CA GLY A 57 23.86 -2.40 -3.56
C GLY A 57 25.30 -2.70 -3.94
N LEU A 58 25.67 -2.34 -5.17
CA LEU A 58 27.05 -2.51 -5.62
C LEU A 58 27.90 -1.40 -4.99
N TYR A 59 29.07 -1.79 -4.45
CA TYR A 59 30.04 -0.87 -3.88
C TYR A 59 29.49 0.03 -2.76
N ILE A 60 28.37 -0.32 -2.14
CA ILE A 60 27.83 0.43 -1.01
C ILE A 60 28.37 -0.19 0.26
N VAL A 61 29.00 0.66 1.08
CA VAL A 61 29.61 0.24 2.33
C VAL A 61 29.20 1.18 3.43
N LEU A 62 29.27 0.68 4.65
CA LEU A 62 29.35 1.54 5.81
C LEU A 62 30.66 2.32 5.78
N THR A 63 30.60 3.59 6.08
CA THR A 63 31.80 4.42 6.20
C THR A 63 31.68 5.30 7.44
N GLN A 64 32.81 5.52 8.10
CA GLN A 64 32.94 6.43 9.25
C GLN A 64 33.61 7.76 8.85
N LEU A 65 33.61 8.10 7.56
CA LEU A 65 34.39 9.24 7.01
C LEU A 65 33.55 10.49 6.75
N THR A 66 33.60 11.47 7.66
CA THR A 66 34.19 12.80 7.43
C THR A 66 34.19 13.58 8.76
N HIS A 67 34.95 14.67 8.84
CA HIS A 67 35.10 15.57 10.02
C HIS A 67 33.82 16.27 10.49
N LEU A 68 32.66 15.81 10.02
CA LEU A 68 31.36 16.45 10.21
C LEU A 68 30.46 15.65 11.15
N HIS A 69 30.65 14.34 11.29
CA HIS A 69 29.73 13.46 12.02
C HIS A 69 30.46 12.44 12.90
N ASP A 70 29.87 12.13 14.05
CA ASP A 70 30.23 10.99 14.88
C ASP A 70 29.26 9.86 14.51
N GLY A 71 29.73 8.81 13.82
CA GLY A 71 28.89 7.63 13.54
C GLY A 71 29.25 6.85 12.29
N ALA A 72 28.52 5.75 12.07
CA ALA A 72 28.60 4.90 10.89
C ALA A 72 27.37 5.13 9.99
N PHE A 73 27.60 5.36 8.69
CA PHE A 73 26.53 5.60 7.73
C PHE A 73 26.76 4.83 6.44
N ILE A 74 25.66 4.51 5.75
CA ILE A 74 25.71 3.82 4.46
C ILE A 74 26.01 4.84 3.35
N ALA A 75 27.05 4.63 2.57
CA ALA A 75 27.36 5.47 1.40
C ALA A 75 27.85 4.63 0.20
N PRO A 76 27.51 5.03 -1.05
CA PRO A 76 28.06 4.40 -2.24
C PRO A 76 29.56 4.75 -2.37
N ALA A 77 30.40 3.74 -2.63
CA ALA A 77 31.82 3.94 -2.88
C ALA A 77 32.02 4.44 -4.33
N ALA A 78 31.80 5.75 -4.53
CA ALA A 78 32.06 6.50 -5.77
C ALA A 78 31.43 5.90 -7.05
N GLY A 79 30.33 6.49 -7.54
CA GLY A 79 29.76 6.11 -8.84
C GLY A 79 28.24 6.10 -8.96
N GLY A 80 27.49 6.60 -7.98
CA GLY A 80 26.03 6.73 -8.10
C GLY A 80 25.26 5.41 -8.00
N ASP A 81 25.84 4.37 -7.39
CA ASP A 81 25.15 3.09 -7.18
C ASP A 81 23.90 3.25 -6.29
N ALA A 82 22.87 2.46 -6.61
CA ALA A 82 21.61 2.48 -5.91
C ALA A 82 21.61 1.51 -4.72
N LEU A 83 21.26 2.00 -3.54
CA LEU A 83 20.96 1.20 -2.36
C LEU A 83 19.53 0.68 -2.48
N THR A 84 19.38 -0.64 -2.40
CA THR A 84 18.09 -1.31 -2.33
C THR A 84 17.87 -1.85 -0.93
N ILE A 85 16.71 -1.55 -0.34
CA ILE A 85 16.27 -2.01 0.98
C ILE A 85 14.97 -2.76 0.78
N GLU A 86 14.94 -4.05 1.11
CA GLU A 86 13.75 -4.90 1.00
C GLU A 86 13.26 -5.29 2.39
N PHE A 87 11.93 -5.33 2.56
CA PHE A 87 11.26 -5.65 3.81
C PHE A 87 10.49 -6.97 3.66
N ASP A 88 10.60 -7.87 4.63
CA ASP A 88 9.86 -9.13 4.63
C ASP A 88 8.34 -8.89 4.73
N GLU A 89 7.96 -7.81 5.40
CA GLU A 89 6.58 -7.35 5.57
C GLU A 89 6.40 -5.92 5.04
N PRO A 90 5.24 -5.58 4.44
CA PRO A 90 4.98 -4.23 3.97
C PRO A 90 5.04 -3.18 5.09
N GLN A 91 5.59 -2.02 4.76
CA GLN A 91 5.73 -0.85 5.62
C GLN A 91 4.72 0.22 5.22
N ALA A 92 4.24 1.04 6.16
CA ALA A 92 3.31 2.17 5.94
C ALA A 92 3.99 3.54 5.97
N ALA A 93 5.20 3.60 6.52
CA ALA A 93 6.03 4.80 6.54
C ALA A 93 7.51 4.43 6.66
N PHE A 94 8.36 5.32 6.18
CA PHE A 94 9.77 5.35 6.56
C PHE A 94 10.21 6.77 6.85
N SER A 95 11.28 6.88 7.63
CA SER A 95 12.10 8.08 7.71
C SER A 95 13.57 7.69 7.76
N ILE A 96 14.39 8.46 7.07
CA ILE A 96 15.83 8.27 6.95
C ILE A 96 16.52 9.61 7.20
N ASP A 97 17.67 9.58 7.85
CA ASP A 97 18.57 10.72 7.89
C ASP A 97 19.47 10.63 6.67
N VAL A 98 19.49 11.68 5.85
CA VAL A 98 20.25 11.66 4.60
C VAL A 98 21.09 12.92 4.44
N GLU A 99 22.35 12.71 4.13
CA GLU A 99 23.25 13.74 3.63
C GLU A 99 23.43 13.64 2.13
N GLY A 100 23.64 14.77 1.46
CA GLY A 100 24.22 14.78 0.12
C GLY A 100 23.47 15.63 -0.91
N THR A 101 23.66 15.29 -2.18
CA THR A 101 23.19 16.08 -3.34
C THR A 101 21.73 15.85 -3.73
N GLY A 102 20.92 15.42 -2.77
CA GLY A 102 19.49 15.20 -2.94
C GLY A 102 19.19 13.81 -3.48
N PRO A 103 19.15 12.76 -2.62
CA PRO A 103 18.88 11.41 -3.08
C PRO A 103 17.50 11.32 -3.73
N PHE A 104 17.42 10.48 -4.75
CA PHE A 104 16.19 10.05 -5.36
C PHE A 104 15.75 8.74 -4.71
N VAL A 105 14.62 8.77 -4.00
CA VAL A 105 14.06 7.61 -3.32
C VAL A 105 12.82 7.14 -4.06
N GLN A 106 12.82 5.85 -4.41
CA GLN A 106 11.73 5.15 -5.06
C GLN A 106 11.21 4.06 -4.13
N ALA A 107 9.92 4.06 -3.87
CA ALA A 107 9.23 3.05 -3.08
C ALA A 107 8.45 2.11 -4.01
N TYR A 108 8.57 0.82 -3.77
CA TYR A 108 7.92 -0.24 -4.55
C TYR A 108 7.02 -1.09 -3.65
N LEU A 109 5.97 -1.64 -4.23
CA LEU A 109 5.12 -2.67 -3.63
C LEU A 109 4.95 -3.81 -4.63
N ASN A 110 5.31 -5.03 -4.25
CA ASN A 110 5.28 -6.22 -5.10
C ASN A 110 5.97 -5.99 -6.46
N GLY A 111 7.09 -5.26 -6.44
CA GLY A 111 7.87 -4.94 -7.65
C GLY A 111 7.36 -3.77 -8.48
N GLN A 112 6.21 -3.17 -8.14
CA GLN A 112 5.68 -2.00 -8.83
C GLN A 112 6.05 -0.71 -8.11
N LEU A 113 6.52 0.30 -8.86
CA LEU A 113 6.77 1.64 -8.33
C LEU A 113 5.46 2.26 -7.84
N VAL A 114 5.39 2.60 -6.55
CA VAL A 114 4.22 3.24 -5.93
C VAL A 114 4.44 4.71 -5.63
N ARG A 115 5.69 5.13 -5.36
CA ARG A 115 6.04 6.54 -5.15
C ARG A 115 7.50 6.78 -5.45
N GLU A 116 7.80 7.97 -5.92
CA GLU A 116 9.17 8.48 -6.01
C GLU A 116 9.24 9.90 -5.47
N LYS A 117 10.38 10.28 -4.90
CA LYS A 117 10.62 11.63 -4.40
C LYS A 117 12.11 11.96 -4.46
N LEU A 118 12.40 13.11 -5.03
CA LEU A 118 13.70 13.76 -4.91
C LEU A 118 13.72 14.55 -3.59
N TYR A 119 14.64 14.22 -2.69
CA TYR A 119 14.83 15.01 -1.49
C TYR A 119 15.76 16.20 -1.79
N PRO A 120 15.48 17.38 -1.22
CA PRO A 120 16.25 18.58 -1.52
C PRO A 120 17.70 18.46 -1.06
N ILE A 121 18.59 19.08 -1.83
CA ILE A 121 20.00 19.26 -1.51
C ILE A 121 20.12 20.10 -0.24
N GLY A 122 20.85 19.62 0.76
CA GLY A 122 21.12 20.38 1.97
C GLY A 122 22.37 19.87 2.69
N PRO A 123 22.97 20.71 3.56
CA PRO A 123 23.90 20.19 4.56
C PRO A 123 23.19 19.10 5.37
N TYR A 124 23.98 18.18 5.97
CA TYR A 124 23.44 17.19 6.89
C TYR A 124 22.41 17.82 7.81
N ASN A 125 21.25 17.18 7.86
CA ASN A 125 20.14 17.64 8.64
C ASN A 125 19.64 16.44 9.43
N ASP A 126 19.80 16.50 10.75
CA ASP A 126 19.28 15.54 11.74
C ASP A 126 17.74 15.58 11.84
N ASN A 127 17.09 16.14 10.82
CA ASN A 127 15.65 16.11 10.66
C ASN A 127 15.35 15.02 9.63
N PRO A 128 14.85 13.86 10.08
CA PRO A 128 14.67 12.72 9.21
C PRO A 128 13.68 13.05 8.10
N VAL A 129 14.03 12.65 6.89
CA VAL A 129 13.20 12.82 5.71
C VAL A 129 12.50 11.50 5.40
N GLY A 130 11.25 11.56 4.98
CA GLY A 130 10.46 10.34 4.87
C GLY A 130 9.25 10.43 3.98
N MET A 131 8.54 9.31 3.92
CA MET A 131 7.20 9.20 3.35
C MET A 131 6.31 8.53 4.39
N SER A 132 5.09 9.04 4.53
CA SER A 132 4.04 8.45 5.35
C SER A 132 2.80 8.17 4.48
N ASN A 133 1.89 7.36 5.01
CA ASN A 133 0.65 6.95 4.35
C ASN A 133 0.94 6.29 2.99
N LEU A 134 1.93 5.40 2.94
CA LEU A 134 2.35 4.69 1.74
C LEU A 134 2.65 3.24 2.09
N ILE A 135 2.03 2.29 1.39
CA ILE A 135 2.36 0.87 1.54
C ILE A 135 3.45 0.48 0.55
N PHE A 136 4.58 -0.04 1.06
CA PHE A 136 5.72 -0.47 0.25
C PHE A 136 6.43 -1.68 0.89
N ASP A 137 7.09 -2.50 0.08
CA ASP A 137 7.94 -3.63 0.51
C ASP A 137 9.40 -3.47 0.08
N LYS A 138 9.70 -2.42 -0.67
CA LYS A 138 11.07 -2.11 -1.12
C LYS A 138 11.29 -0.62 -1.29
N LEU A 139 12.47 -0.15 -0.89
CA LEU A 139 13.01 1.17 -1.20
C LEU A 139 14.23 1.02 -2.11
N VAL A 140 14.35 1.90 -3.10
CA VAL A 140 15.56 2.08 -3.90
C VAL A 140 15.99 3.54 -3.76
N ILE A 141 17.19 3.76 -3.26
CA ILE A 141 17.79 5.06 -3.00
C ILE A 141 18.96 5.21 -3.94
N SER A 142 18.94 6.26 -4.76
CA SER A 142 19.93 6.49 -5.79
C SER A 142 20.28 7.96 -5.88
N GLU A 143 21.41 8.28 -6.49
CA GLU A 143 21.76 9.66 -6.80
C GLU A 143 21.62 9.89 -8.31
N PRO A 144 20.73 10.80 -8.74
CA PRO A 144 20.51 11.03 -10.18
C PRO A 144 21.71 11.69 -10.89
N ARG A 145 22.66 12.26 -10.14
CA ARG A 145 23.85 12.92 -10.70
C ARG A 145 25.07 12.00 -10.68
N LEU A 146 25.83 12.00 -11.78
CA LEU A 146 27.06 11.21 -11.90
C LEU A 146 28.15 11.62 -10.89
N ASP A 147 28.10 12.85 -10.39
CA ASP A 147 29.03 13.42 -9.41
C ASP A 147 28.43 13.57 -8.01
N GLY A 148 27.17 13.16 -7.83
CA GLY A 148 26.52 13.26 -6.54
C GLY A 148 26.92 12.12 -5.60
N SER A 149 26.65 12.33 -4.33
CA SER A 149 26.81 11.34 -3.27
C SER A 149 25.66 11.47 -2.29
N TYR A 150 25.24 10.35 -1.71
CA TYR A 150 24.36 10.35 -0.54
C TYR A 150 25.00 9.55 0.59
N ALA A 151 24.68 9.91 1.82
CA ALA A 151 24.92 9.09 2.99
C ALA A 151 23.58 8.86 3.69
N LEU A 152 23.25 7.62 4.00
CA LEU A 152 22.08 7.25 4.77
C LEU A 152 22.52 6.91 6.19
N ASP A 153 21.95 7.62 7.14
CA ASP A 153 21.97 7.31 8.55
C ASP A 153 20.55 6.98 9.02
N ASP A 154 20.44 6.26 10.13
CA ASP A 154 19.19 5.98 10.85
C ASP A 154 17.97 5.65 9.97
N LEU A 155 17.67 4.37 9.76
CA LEU A 155 16.43 3.96 9.10
C LEU A 155 15.35 3.66 10.15
N ARG A 156 14.26 4.43 10.10
CA ARG A 156 13.03 4.14 10.84
C ARG A 156 11.94 3.70 9.88
N THR A 157 11.24 2.63 10.19
CA THR A 157 10.02 2.26 9.47
C THR A 157 8.88 1.95 10.42
N VAL A 158 7.66 2.17 9.94
CA VAL A 158 6.44 1.78 10.64
C VAL A 158 5.83 0.66 9.82
N SER A 159 5.69 -0.52 10.43
CA SER A 159 5.01 -1.64 9.78
C SER A 159 3.63 -1.20 9.32
N ALA A 160 3.21 -1.64 8.13
CA ALA A 160 1.83 -1.48 7.76
C ALA A 160 0.95 -2.21 8.80
N PRO A 161 -0.28 -1.72 9.08
CA PRO A 161 -1.24 -2.49 9.85
C PRO A 161 -1.26 -3.89 9.27
N SER A 162 -0.99 -4.90 10.11
CA SER A 162 -0.94 -6.26 9.63
C SER A 162 -2.30 -6.58 9.03
N VAL A 163 -2.33 -6.64 7.70
CA VAL A 163 -3.33 -7.45 7.01
C VAL A 163 -3.10 -8.84 7.60
N PRO A 164 -4.08 -9.44 8.29
CA PRO A 164 -3.90 -10.67 9.04
C PRO A 164 -3.02 -11.63 8.25
N SER A 165 -1.90 -12.12 8.81
CA SER A 165 -0.87 -12.86 8.05
C SER A 165 -1.31 -14.25 7.52
N GLY A 166 -2.62 -14.49 7.47
CA GLY A 166 -3.26 -15.58 6.74
C GLY A 166 -4.12 -15.12 5.57
N ASP A 167 -4.24 -13.81 5.33
CA ASP A 167 -4.83 -13.31 4.09
C ASP A 167 -3.88 -13.67 2.95
N PRO A 168 -4.38 -14.35 1.91
CA PRO A 168 -3.52 -14.78 0.83
C PRO A 168 -2.71 -13.59 0.28
N LYS A 169 -1.46 -13.83 -0.13
CA LYS A 169 -0.79 -12.80 -0.93
C LYS A 169 -1.55 -12.69 -2.26
N PRO A 170 -1.78 -11.48 -2.79
CA PRO A 170 -2.39 -11.35 -4.09
C PRO A 170 -1.56 -12.14 -5.12
N PRO A 171 -2.18 -12.91 -6.03
CA PRO A 171 -1.46 -13.68 -7.03
C PRO A 171 -0.73 -12.81 -8.07
N ASP A 172 -1.04 -11.51 -8.11
CA ASP A 172 -0.54 -10.50 -9.04
C ASP A 172 -0.79 -9.08 -8.48
N ASN A 173 -0.64 -8.04 -9.30
CA ASN A 173 -0.82 -6.64 -8.86
C ASN A 173 -2.28 -6.14 -8.90
N ARG A 174 -3.28 -7.02 -8.98
CA ARG A 174 -4.70 -6.62 -9.00
C ARG A 174 -5.13 -6.02 -7.66
N LEU A 175 -5.83 -4.89 -7.70
CA LEU A 175 -6.37 -4.23 -6.50
C LEU A 175 -7.55 -5.01 -5.89
N ASN A 176 -8.35 -5.67 -6.74
CA ASN A 176 -9.59 -6.36 -6.36
C ASN A 176 -9.46 -7.90 -6.30
N TRP A 177 -8.26 -8.44 -6.10
CA TRP A 177 -7.97 -9.87 -6.22
C TRP A 177 -8.77 -10.79 -5.26
N HIS A 178 -9.14 -10.32 -4.07
CA HIS A 178 -9.99 -11.06 -3.12
C HIS A 178 -11.44 -11.18 -3.57
N TYR A 179 -11.89 -10.28 -4.45
CA TYR A 179 -13.25 -10.23 -4.95
C TYR A 179 -13.35 -11.08 -6.23
N GLY A 180 -12.78 -12.29 -6.13
CA GLY A 180 -12.42 -13.22 -7.19
C GLY A 180 -13.35 -13.18 -8.40
N ASP A 181 -12.74 -13.20 -9.59
CA ASP A 181 -13.43 -13.27 -10.87
C ASP A 181 -14.62 -12.33 -10.98
N ALA A 182 -14.45 -11.06 -10.62
CA ALA A 182 -15.29 -10.02 -11.20
C ALA A 182 -15.13 -10.15 -12.72
N THR A 183 -16.04 -10.92 -13.34
CA THR A 183 -16.02 -11.31 -14.77
C THR A 183 -16.14 -10.12 -15.72
N ILE A 184 -16.19 -8.93 -15.15
CA ILE A 184 -16.41 -7.64 -15.78
C ILE A 184 -15.16 -6.78 -15.74
N ALA A 185 -14.43 -6.73 -14.61
CA ALA A 185 -13.33 -5.79 -14.46
C ALA A 185 -12.30 -6.18 -13.41
N ILE A 186 -11.05 -6.08 -13.83
CA ILE A 186 -9.87 -6.25 -13.01
C ILE A 186 -9.17 -4.89 -12.90
N LEU A 187 -8.87 -4.46 -11.68
CA LEU A 187 -8.30 -3.14 -11.41
C LEU A 187 -6.79 -3.26 -11.18
N TYR A 188 -5.99 -2.45 -11.87
CA TYR A 188 -4.54 -2.39 -11.69
C TYR A 188 -4.11 -0.97 -11.31
N PRO A 189 -3.13 -0.82 -10.39
CA PRO A 189 -2.53 0.48 -10.15
C PRO A 189 -1.66 0.89 -11.34
N GLY A 190 -1.75 2.14 -11.78
CA GLY A 190 -1.08 2.70 -12.96
C GLY A 190 -0.37 4.02 -12.67
N GLY A 191 0.54 4.04 -11.70
CA GLY A 191 1.23 5.27 -11.27
C GLY A 191 0.27 6.26 -10.61
N ASN A 192 -0.30 7.18 -11.39
CA ASN A 192 -1.30 8.17 -10.95
C ASN A 192 -2.71 7.86 -11.48
N ALA A 193 -2.95 6.61 -11.84
CA ALA A 193 -4.20 6.15 -12.44
C ALA A 193 -4.58 4.76 -11.94
N VAL A 194 -5.83 4.38 -12.20
CA VAL A 194 -6.27 2.98 -12.15
C VAL A 194 -6.58 2.53 -13.56
N ASP A 195 -5.90 1.49 -13.99
CA ASP A 195 -6.16 0.79 -15.23
C ASP A 195 -7.22 -0.28 -14.99
N VAL A 196 -8.03 -0.56 -16.02
CA VAL A 196 -9.06 -1.59 -15.96
C VAL A 196 -8.91 -2.57 -17.10
N TYR A 197 -8.83 -3.86 -16.77
CA TYR A 197 -8.99 -4.94 -17.74
C TYR A 197 -10.43 -5.46 -17.69
N ASP A 198 -11.18 -5.21 -18.74
CA ASP A 198 -12.53 -5.73 -18.93
C ASP A 198 -12.46 -7.18 -19.42
N TYR A 199 -12.79 -8.11 -18.53
CA TYR A 199 -12.70 -9.54 -18.80
C TYR A 199 -13.77 -10.01 -19.81
N ALA A 200 -14.94 -9.36 -19.85
CA ALA A 200 -16.02 -9.72 -20.75
C ALA A 200 -15.66 -9.38 -22.21
N THR A 201 -14.94 -8.29 -22.43
CA THR A 201 -14.50 -7.86 -23.76
C THR A 201 -13.05 -8.21 -24.09
N GLY A 202 -12.25 -8.64 -23.11
CA GLY A 202 -10.81 -8.88 -23.25
C GLY A 202 -10.01 -7.60 -23.49
N SER A 203 -10.55 -6.43 -23.11
CA SER A 203 -9.97 -5.13 -23.41
C SER A 203 -9.26 -4.53 -22.21
N TYR A 204 -8.07 -4.00 -22.42
CA TYR A 204 -7.35 -3.21 -21.42
C TYR A 204 -7.62 -1.71 -21.65
N ILE A 205 -8.15 -1.04 -20.64
CA ILE A 205 -8.48 0.39 -20.65
C ILE A 205 -7.47 1.09 -19.74
N PHE A 206 -6.45 1.65 -20.37
CA PHE A 206 -5.44 2.45 -19.68
C PHE A 206 -6.05 3.76 -19.17
N ASN A 207 -5.61 4.19 -17.98
CA ASN A 207 -6.02 5.42 -17.32
C ASN A 207 -7.54 5.57 -17.24
N PHE A 208 -8.24 4.51 -16.80
CA PHE A 208 -9.70 4.52 -16.72
C PHE A 208 -10.20 5.62 -15.77
N ILE A 209 -9.52 5.76 -14.64
CA ILE A 209 -9.57 6.96 -13.79
C ILE A 209 -8.14 7.40 -13.47
N THR A 210 -7.95 8.70 -13.30
CA THR A 210 -6.68 9.35 -12.96
C THR A 210 -6.84 10.19 -11.69
N ALA A 211 -5.73 10.65 -11.12
CA ALA A 211 -5.76 11.59 -10.00
C ALA A 211 -6.59 12.86 -10.30
N ASP A 212 -6.63 13.32 -11.55
CA ASP A 212 -7.39 14.51 -11.97
C ASP A 212 -8.91 14.30 -11.94
N ASP A 213 -9.37 13.04 -11.93
CA ASP A 213 -10.80 12.72 -11.81
C ASP A 213 -11.29 12.77 -10.35
N VAL A 214 -10.38 12.79 -9.36
CA VAL A 214 -10.70 12.76 -7.93
C VAL A 214 -10.68 14.19 -7.38
N PRO A 215 -11.78 14.71 -6.81
CA PRO A 215 -11.82 16.06 -6.29
C PRO A 215 -10.97 16.20 -5.01
N ASP A 216 -10.33 17.36 -4.83
CA ASP A 216 -9.52 17.67 -3.64
C ASP A 216 -10.31 17.62 -2.32
N MET A 217 -11.63 17.80 -2.40
CA MET A 217 -12.54 17.71 -1.25
C MET A 217 -13.68 16.73 -1.56
N PRO A 218 -14.13 15.94 -0.57
CA PRO A 218 -15.30 15.09 -0.72
C PRO A 218 -16.53 15.88 -1.19
N PRO A 219 -17.32 15.36 -2.14
CA PRO A 219 -18.54 16.01 -2.60
C PRO A 219 -19.66 15.93 -1.55
N ASP A 220 -20.59 16.89 -1.56
CA ASP A 220 -21.77 16.88 -0.69
C ASP A 220 -22.72 15.69 -0.96
N GLN A 221 -22.59 15.07 -2.15
CA GLN A 221 -23.37 13.91 -2.59
C GLN A 221 -22.46 12.96 -3.36
N SER A 222 -22.66 11.65 -3.19
CA SER A 222 -21.91 10.65 -3.98
C SER A 222 -22.09 10.90 -5.47
N THR A 223 -20.98 11.09 -6.18
CA THR A 223 -20.98 11.59 -7.57
C THR A 223 -20.27 10.60 -8.48
N ILE A 224 -20.89 10.25 -9.60
CA ILE A 224 -20.27 9.40 -10.63
C ILE A 224 -19.20 10.23 -11.36
N ILE A 225 -17.98 9.72 -11.42
CA ILE A 225 -16.85 10.34 -12.14
C ILE A 225 -16.51 9.63 -13.44
N ARG A 226 -16.87 8.35 -13.57
CA ARG A 226 -16.61 7.55 -14.77
C ARG A 226 -17.63 6.44 -14.92
N GLN A 227 -18.05 6.16 -16.16
CA GLN A 227 -18.87 4.99 -16.46
C GLN A 227 -18.56 4.47 -17.87
N GLN A 228 -18.33 3.16 -17.99
CA GLN A 228 -18.14 2.48 -19.26
C GLN A 228 -18.66 1.05 -19.17
N GLY A 229 -19.64 0.70 -19.99
CA GLY A 229 -20.29 -0.61 -19.93
C GLY A 229 -20.85 -0.87 -18.52
N ASN A 230 -20.47 -2.01 -17.94
CA ASN A 230 -20.89 -2.44 -16.60
C ASN A 230 -19.90 -2.01 -15.50
N ILE A 231 -19.09 -0.99 -15.76
CA ILE A 231 -18.11 -0.44 -14.84
C ILE A 231 -18.51 1.00 -14.54
N MET A 232 -18.82 1.31 -13.29
CA MET A 232 -19.17 2.65 -12.83
C MET A 232 -18.29 3.03 -11.64
N VAL A 233 -17.69 4.22 -11.68
CA VAL A 233 -16.86 4.76 -10.60
C VAL A 233 -17.51 6.01 -10.05
N SER A 234 -17.63 6.06 -8.73
CA SER A 234 -18.17 7.20 -8.00
C SER A 234 -17.22 7.63 -6.89
N ILE A 235 -17.23 8.92 -6.57
CA ILE A 235 -16.65 9.46 -5.34
C ILE A 235 -17.76 9.56 -4.30
N LEU A 236 -17.55 8.96 -3.15
CA LEU A 236 -18.49 8.98 -2.03
C LEU A 236 -18.38 10.30 -1.26
N THR A 237 -19.39 10.62 -0.44
CA THR A 237 -19.35 11.80 0.45
C THR A 237 -18.22 11.76 1.49
N THR A 238 -17.60 10.59 1.67
CA THR A 238 -16.42 10.39 2.51
C THR A 238 -15.11 10.73 1.80
N GLY A 239 -15.13 10.90 0.48
CA GLY A 239 -13.94 11.06 -0.38
C GLY A 239 -13.43 9.74 -0.96
N GLU A 240 -13.96 8.61 -0.51
CA GLU A 240 -13.56 7.29 -1.02
C GLU A 240 -14.04 7.08 -2.46
N ILE A 241 -13.26 6.31 -3.22
CA ILE A 241 -13.53 5.93 -4.61
C ILE A 241 -14.23 4.57 -4.60
N GLN A 242 -15.46 4.53 -5.11
CA GLN A 242 -16.27 3.31 -5.24
C GLN A 242 -16.36 2.87 -6.70
N PHE A 243 -15.89 1.67 -6.99
CA PHE A 243 -16.13 0.94 -8.22
C PHE A 243 -17.34 0.03 -8.04
N ASN A 244 -18.28 0.12 -8.97
CA ASN A 244 -19.39 -0.80 -9.13
C ASN A 244 -19.15 -1.56 -10.43
N LEU A 245 -18.88 -2.85 -10.31
CA LEU A 245 -18.53 -3.75 -11.40
C LEU A 245 -19.70 -4.74 -11.53
N GLY A 246 -20.59 -4.52 -12.48
CA GLY A 246 -21.86 -5.26 -12.48
C GLY A 246 -22.98 -4.59 -13.28
N PRO A 247 -24.04 -5.36 -13.56
CA PRO A 247 -24.17 -6.79 -13.32
C PRO A 247 -23.41 -7.65 -14.35
N ASP A 248 -23.03 -8.87 -14.00
CA ASP A 248 -22.47 -9.85 -14.95
C ASP A 248 -23.59 -10.63 -15.68
N ALA A 249 -23.21 -11.64 -16.48
CA ALA A 249 -24.18 -12.46 -17.20
C ALA A 249 -25.13 -13.25 -16.28
N GLU A 250 -24.77 -13.42 -15.01
CA GLU A 250 -25.57 -14.08 -13.96
C GLU A 250 -26.34 -13.07 -13.09
N GLY A 251 -26.18 -11.76 -13.34
CA GLY A 251 -26.82 -10.69 -12.57
C GLY A 251 -26.04 -10.25 -11.33
N LYS A 252 -24.83 -10.76 -11.11
CA LYS A 252 -24.01 -10.45 -9.93
C LYS A 252 -23.33 -9.10 -10.08
N SER A 253 -23.25 -8.36 -8.99
CA SER A 253 -22.55 -7.07 -8.93
C SER A 253 -21.52 -7.09 -7.83
N TYR A 254 -20.40 -6.42 -8.08
CA TYR A 254 -19.28 -6.30 -7.16
C TYR A 254 -19.06 -4.83 -6.86
N VAL A 255 -18.91 -4.50 -5.59
CA VAL A 255 -18.55 -3.18 -5.13
C VAL A 255 -17.17 -3.25 -4.53
N PHE A 256 -16.27 -2.39 -5.01
CA PHE A 256 -14.90 -2.25 -4.51
C PHE A 256 -14.66 -0.79 -4.16
N ILE A 257 -14.21 -0.53 -2.95
CA ILE A 257 -14.03 0.82 -2.39
C ILE A 257 -12.57 0.98 -1.96
N MET A 258 -11.99 2.13 -2.24
CA MET A 258 -10.64 2.50 -1.84
C MET A 258 -10.55 3.97 -1.42
N GLY A 259 -9.63 4.29 -0.52
CA GLY A 259 -9.47 5.63 0.04
C GLY A 259 -8.83 6.65 -0.91
N ASP A 260 -8.04 6.19 -1.89
CA ASP A 260 -7.38 7.03 -2.89
C ASP A 260 -7.07 6.27 -4.18
N ILE A 261 -6.56 6.98 -5.18
CA ILE A 261 -6.20 6.43 -6.51
C ILE A 261 -5.09 5.36 -6.44
N TYR A 262 -4.33 5.31 -5.34
CA TYR A 262 -3.26 4.34 -5.10
C TYR A 262 -3.75 3.08 -4.39
N GLY A 263 -5.06 3.02 -4.09
CA GLY A 263 -5.67 1.90 -3.40
C GLY A 263 -5.33 1.86 -1.91
N SER A 264 -5.35 2.96 -1.17
CA SER A 264 -5.38 2.85 0.30
C SER A 264 -6.74 2.32 0.79
N ASN A 265 -6.80 1.81 2.03
CA ASN A 265 -8.05 1.45 2.74
C ASN A 265 -9.09 0.68 1.91
N ARG A 266 -8.71 -0.47 1.35
CA ARG A 266 -9.55 -1.23 0.40
C ARG A 266 -10.57 -2.12 1.11
N TYR A 267 -11.78 -2.15 0.60
CA TYR A 267 -12.81 -3.14 0.98
C TYR A 267 -13.84 -3.29 -0.14
N GLY A 268 -14.77 -4.21 0.03
CA GLY A 268 -15.71 -4.54 -1.03
C GLY A 268 -16.69 -5.62 -0.63
N PHE A 269 -17.72 -5.77 -1.44
CA PHE A 269 -18.79 -6.75 -1.23
C PHE A 269 -19.39 -7.19 -2.57
N LYS A 270 -20.01 -8.36 -2.57
CA LYS A 270 -20.70 -8.95 -3.71
C LYS A 270 -22.20 -8.92 -3.45
N TYR A 271 -22.96 -8.57 -4.46
CA TYR A 271 -24.40 -8.80 -4.54
C TYR A 271 -24.68 -9.91 -5.55
N ASP A 272 -25.34 -10.97 -5.10
CA ASP A 272 -25.77 -12.10 -5.92
C ASP A 272 -27.28 -12.23 -5.82
N PRO A 273 -28.06 -12.06 -6.91
CA PRO A 273 -29.52 -12.16 -6.83
C PRO A 273 -30.01 -13.58 -6.52
N SER A 274 -29.13 -14.59 -6.54
CA SER A 274 -29.47 -15.99 -6.24
C SER A 274 -29.17 -16.42 -4.79
N GLU A 275 -28.49 -15.57 -4.00
CA GLU A 275 -28.20 -15.76 -2.57
C GLU A 275 -29.21 -15.01 -1.68
#